data_AF-A0A1G0RJ07-F1
#
_entry.id   AF-A0A1G0RJ07-F1
#
_cell.length_a   1.000
_cell.length_b   1.000
_cell.length_c   1.000
_cell.angle_alpha   90.00
_cell.angle_beta   90.00
_cell.angle_gamma   90.00
#
_symmetry.space_group_name_H-M   'P 1'
#
loop_
_entity.id
_entity.type
_entity.pdbx_description
1 polymer ?
#
loop_
_entity_poly.entity_id
_entity_poly.type
_entity_poly.pdbx_seq_one_letter_code
_entity_poly.pdbx_strand_id
1 'polypeptide(L)'
;MKELTKIEEILLLAIWRLKKDAYGVKIRQHVSTVINKDFSYGHLYDALSQLEKKEFVMRELGEVLPNQRGRRKNIYSVTELGFKALDKAREVNETIWDGVPRFALNNRGSNE
;
A
#
# COMPACT_ATOMS: atom_id res chain seq x y z
N MET A 1 4.01 16.89 -7.97
CA MET A 1 3.83 15.89 -6.90
C MET A 1 4.06 14.52 -7.53
N LYS A 2 4.87 13.63 -6.94
CA LYS A 2 5.16 12.33 -7.58
C LYS A 2 3.91 11.44 -7.49
N GLU A 3 3.43 10.94 -8.64
CA GLU A 3 2.29 10.03 -8.68
C GLU A 3 2.58 8.72 -7.95
N LEU A 4 1.52 8.10 -7.41
CA LEU A 4 1.59 6.79 -6.78
C LEU A 4 1.41 5.72 -7.85
N THR A 5 2.31 4.74 -7.87
CA THR A 5 2.03 3.48 -8.56
C THR A 5 0.91 2.72 -7.83
N LYS A 6 0.24 1.78 -8.50
CA LYS A 6 -0.84 1.01 -7.86
C LYS A 6 -0.38 0.24 -6.62
N ILE A 7 0.85 -0.26 -6.63
CA ILE A 7 1.45 -0.96 -5.48
C ILE A 7 1.74 0.02 -4.34
N GLU A 8 2.25 1.21 -4.62
CA GLU A 8 2.46 2.25 -3.60
C GLU A 8 1.15 2.71 -2.96
N GLU A 9 0.07 2.86 -3.74
CA GLU A 9 -1.27 3.17 -3.25
C GLU A 9 -1.78 2.07 -2.28
N ILE A 10 -1.68 0.80 -2.70
CA ILE A 10 -2.08 -0.35 -1.85
C ILE A 10 -1.24 -0.40 -0.57
N LEU A 11 0.07 -0.16 -0.66
CA LEU A 11 0.97 -0.15 0.50
C LEU A 11 0.60 0.96 1.50
N LEU A 12 0.38 2.18 1.04
CA LEU A 12 -0.02 3.29 1.90
C LEU A 12 -1.36 3.01 2.60
N LEU A 13 -2.35 2.49 1.88
CA LEU A 13 -3.63 2.08 2.47
C LEU A 13 -3.47 0.93 3.48
N ALA A 14 -2.59 -0.04 3.19
CA ALA A 14 -2.28 -1.13 4.11
C ALA A 14 -1.65 -0.61 5.41
N ILE A 15 -0.66 0.29 5.31
CA ILE A 15 0.02 0.91 6.46
C ILE A 15 -0.98 1.69 7.31
N TRP A 16 -1.79 2.55 6.67
CA TRP A 16 -2.83 3.31 7.35
C TRP A 16 -3.82 2.41 8.11
N ARG A 17 -4.26 1.31 7.48
CA ARG A 17 -5.21 0.37 8.07
C ARG A 17 -4.62 -0.41 9.25
N LEU A 18 -3.37 -0.82 9.14
CA LEU A 18 -2.69 -1.65 10.14
C LEU A 18 -2.24 -0.87 11.38
N LYS A 19 -2.04 0.46 11.26
CA LYS A 19 -1.66 1.33 12.39
C LYS A 19 -0.42 0.77 13.13
N LYS A 20 -0.55 0.44 14.42
CA LYS A 20 0.54 -0.10 15.26
C LYS A 20 1.05 -1.48 14.80
N ASP A 21 0.29 -2.19 13.98
CA ASP A 21 0.67 -3.48 13.40
C ASP A 21 1.30 -3.34 12.00
N ALA A 22 1.59 -2.13 11.53
CA ALA A 22 2.19 -1.87 10.23
C ALA A 22 3.69 -2.20 10.19
N TYR A 23 4.05 -3.45 10.49
CA TYR A 23 5.39 -4.00 10.28
C TYR A 23 5.43 -4.88 9.04
N GLY A 24 6.63 -5.06 8.47
CA GLY A 24 6.83 -5.64 7.14
C GLY A 24 6.07 -6.94 6.87
N VAL A 25 6.02 -7.87 7.84
CA VAL A 25 5.27 -9.14 7.68
C VAL A 25 3.76 -8.90 7.53
N LYS A 26 3.15 -8.03 8.34
CA LYS A 26 1.71 -7.72 8.28
C LYS A 26 1.37 -6.90 7.04
N ILE A 27 2.22 -5.95 6.68
CA ILE A 27 2.07 -5.17 5.44
C ILE A 27 2.09 -6.12 4.24
N ARG A 28 3.11 -6.98 4.15
CA ARG A 28 3.22 -8.00 3.08
C ARG A 28 1.95 -8.84 2.98
N GLN A 29 1.48 -9.39 4.11
CA GLN A 29 0.29 -10.23 4.15
C GLN A 29 -0.93 -9.48 3.61
N HIS A 30 -1.14 -8.23 4.04
CA HIS A 30 -2.25 -7.42 3.58
C HIS A 30 -2.17 -7.14 2.07
N VAL A 31 -1.01 -6.73 1.57
CA VAL A 31 -0.80 -6.46 0.14
C VAL A 31 -1.04 -7.73 -0.68
N SER A 32 -0.48 -8.88 -0.28
CA SER A 32 -0.68 -10.16 -0.97
C SER A 32 -2.15 -10.53 -1.09
N THR A 33 -2.94 -10.29 -0.03
CA THR A 33 -4.39 -10.51 -0.04
C THR A 33 -5.09 -9.60 -1.05
N VAL A 34 -4.75 -8.30 -1.07
CA VAL A 34 -5.39 -7.33 -1.98
C VAL A 34 -5.09 -7.65 -3.45
N ILE A 35 -3.85 -8.03 -3.77
CA ILE A 35 -3.46 -8.34 -5.16
C ILE A 35 -3.75 -9.79 -5.57
N ASN A 36 -4.24 -10.61 -4.65
CA ASN A 36 -4.48 -12.04 -4.81
C ASN A 36 -3.26 -12.83 -5.35
N LYS A 37 -2.05 -12.46 -4.90
CA LYS A 37 -0.77 -13.07 -5.28
C LYS A 37 0.26 -12.87 -4.17
N ASP A 38 1.27 -13.73 -4.12
CA ASP A 38 2.37 -13.57 -3.17
C ASP A 38 3.24 -12.34 -3.51
N PHE A 39 3.23 -11.34 -2.62
CA PHE A 39 4.10 -10.19 -2.71
C PHE A 39 5.48 -10.53 -2.11
N SER A 40 6.58 -10.24 -2.79
CA SER A 40 7.92 -10.61 -2.29
C SER A 40 8.43 -9.64 -1.23
N TYR A 41 9.31 -10.10 -0.32
CA TYR A 41 9.95 -9.21 0.66
C TYR A 41 10.88 -8.18 0.01
N GLY A 42 11.59 -8.55 -1.07
CA GLY A 42 12.44 -7.62 -1.80
C GLY A 42 11.64 -6.43 -2.33
N HIS A 43 10.58 -6.70 -3.09
CA HIS A 43 9.70 -5.66 -3.62
C HIS A 43 9.03 -4.83 -2.52
N LEU A 44 8.68 -5.45 -1.38
CA LEU A 44 8.16 -4.71 -0.23
C LEU A 44 9.16 -3.69 0.29
N TYR A 45 10.38 -4.10 0.60
CA TYR A 45 11.35 -3.18 1.20
C TYR A 45 11.86 -2.14 0.21
N ASP A 46 11.94 -2.48 -1.08
CA ASP A 46 12.22 -1.51 -2.14
C ASP A 46 11.12 -0.45 -2.22
N ALA A 47 9.85 -0.86 -2.27
CA ALA A 47 8.73 0.07 -2.32
C ALA A 47 8.60 0.93 -1.06
N LEU A 48 8.79 0.34 0.13
CA LEU A 48 8.82 1.10 1.40
C LEU A 48 9.96 2.11 1.41
N SER A 49 11.15 1.75 0.92
CA SER A 49 12.29 2.67 0.80
C SER A 49 11.97 3.83 -0.16
N GLN A 50 11.28 3.58 -1.27
CA GLN A 50 10.86 4.64 -2.18
C GLN A 50 9.80 5.56 -1.54
N LEU A 51 8.84 4.99 -0.79
CA LEU A 51 7.84 5.78 -0.05
C LEU A 51 8.49 6.64 1.04
N GLU A 52 9.52 6.13 1.74
CA GLU A 52 10.31 6.90 2.72
C GLU A 52 11.05 8.04 2.00
N LYS A 53 11.70 7.79 0.86
CA LYS A 53 12.39 8.82 0.06
C LYS A 53 11.44 9.89 -0.49
N LYS A 54 10.17 9.54 -0.71
CA LYS A 54 9.09 10.46 -1.09
C LYS A 54 8.48 11.18 0.12
N GLU A 55 8.92 10.85 1.33
CA GLU A 55 8.37 11.35 2.60
C GLU A 55 6.89 11.00 2.81
N PHE A 56 6.39 9.96 2.14
CA PHE A 56 4.99 9.52 2.22
C PHE A 56 4.73 8.58 3.39
N VAL A 57 5.78 7.91 3.87
CA VAL A 57 5.77 7.12 5.08
C VAL A 57 6.93 7.52 5.97
N MET A 58 6.75 7.34 7.27
CA MET A 58 7.83 7.39 8.25
C MET A 58 7.98 6.02 8.90
N ARG A 59 9.18 5.74 9.39
CA ARG A 59 9.54 4.48 10.03
C ARG A 59 10.06 4.73 11.43
N GLU A 60 9.45 4.06 12.39
CA GLU A 60 9.84 4.09 13.80
C GLU A 60 10.24 2.70 14.26
N LEU A 61 11.17 2.65 15.22
CA LEU A 61 11.48 1.41 15.93
C LEU A 61 10.34 1.12 16.91
N GLY A 62 9.58 0.07 16.63
CA GLY A 62 8.52 -0.41 17.49
C GLY A 62 9.06 -0.91 18.83
N GLU A 63 8.23 -0.77 19.85
CA GLU A 63 8.52 -1.26 21.19
C GLU A 63 8.69 -2.78 21.22
N VAL A 64 9.60 -3.26 22.07
CA VAL A 64 9.72 -4.70 22.36
C VAL A 64 8.60 -5.02 23.34
N LEU A 65 7.52 -5.64 22.85
CA LEU A 65 6.49 -6.16 23.75
C LEU A 65 7.10 -7.23 24.67
N PRO A 66 6.82 -7.23 25.99
CA PRO A 66 7.47 -8.10 26.98
C PRO A 66 7.43 -9.60 26.64
N ASN A 67 6.44 -10.01 25.85
CA ASN A 67 6.18 -11.41 25.51
C ASN A 67 6.84 -11.84 24.18
N GLN A 68 7.51 -10.92 23.47
CA GLN A 68 8.29 -11.23 22.27
C GLN A 68 9.78 -11.23 22.61
N ARG A 69 10.35 -12.42 22.76
CA ARG A 69 11.80 -12.66 22.81
C ARG A 69 12.38 -12.36 21.42
N GLY A 70 12.48 -11.08 21.03
CA GLY A 70 12.76 -10.73 19.63
C GLY A 70 13.26 -9.32 19.38
N ARG A 71 14.00 -9.20 18.26
CA ARG A 71 14.52 -7.95 17.69
C ARG A 71 13.38 -6.95 17.46
N ARG A 72 13.62 -5.67 17.78
CA ARG A 72 12.69 -4.55 17.51
C ARG A 72 12.22 -4.59 16.06
N LYS A 73 10.91 -4.42 15.85
CA LYS A 73 10.29 -4.37 14.50
C LYS A 73 10.16 -2.93 14.07
N ASN A 74 10.39 -2.65 12.80
CA ASN A 74 10.07 -1.35 12.23
C ASN A 74 8.55 -1.23 12.03
N ILE A 75 7.96 -0.19 12.60
CA ILE A 75 6.56 0.20 12.38
C ILE A 75 6.55 1.37 11.41
N TYR A 76 5.65 1.30 10.42
CA TYR A 76 5.46 2.34 9.43
C TYR A 76 4.18 3.11 9.73
N SER A 77 4.18 4.41 9.47
CA SER A 77 2.98 5.25 9.49
C SER A 77 2.94 6.15 8.27
N VAL A 78 1.73 6.47 7.80
CA VAL A 78 1.52 7.38 6.66
C VAL A 78 1.66 8.82 7.16
N THR A 79 2.43 9.63 6.43
CA THR A 79 2.61 11.05 6.74
C THR A 79 1.48 11.88 6.11
N GLU A 80 1.38 13.15 6.48
CA GLU A 80 0.48 14.11 5.82
C GLU A 80 0.70 14.21 4.30
N LEU A 81 1.97 14.13 3.84
CA LEU A 81 2.28 14.10 2.41
C LEU A 81 1.79 12.81 1.75
N GLY A 82 1.89 11.68 2.45
CA GLY A 82 1.34 10.40 1.99
C GLY A 82 -0.18 10.42 1.86
N PHE A 83 -0.89 11.05 2.80
CA PHE A 83 -2.35 11.23 2.70
C PHE A 83 -2.75 12.12 1.53
N LYS A 84 -2.03 13.22 1.29
CA LYS A 84 -2.26 14.06 0.10
C LYS A 84 -2.04 13.30 -1.20
N ALA A 85 -1.04 12.43 -1.26
CA ALA A 85 -0.78 11.59 -2.42
C ALA A 85 -1.91 10.56 -2.63
N LEU A 86 -2.45 9.96 -1.55
CA LEU A 86 -3.60 9.06 -1.61
C LEU A 86 -4.86 9.77 -2.10
N ASP A 87 -5.13 10.97 -1.61
CA ASP A 87 -6.30 11.75 -2.01
C ASP A 87 -6.25 12.08 -3.50
N LYS A 88 -5.07 12.51 -4.00
CA LYS A 88 -4.86 12.73 -5.43
C LYS A 88 -5.03 11.46 -6.26
N ALA A 89 -4.47 10.33 -5.81
CA ALA A 89 -4.62 9.05 -6.51
C ALA A 89 -6.08 8.59 -6.56
N ARG A 90 -6.85 8.85 -5.49
CA ARG A 90 -8.28 8.59 -5.44
C ARG A 90 -9.05 9.42 -6.46
N GLU A 91 -8.84 10.73 -6.52
CA GLU A 91 -9.47 11.62 -7.51
C GLU A 91 -9.20 11.15 -8.94
N VAL A 92 -7.95 10.78 -9.24
CA VAL A 92 -7.55 10.29 -10.57
C VAL A 92 -8.22 8.96 -10.88
N ASN A 93 -8.27 8.03 -9.93
CA ASN A 93 -8.96 6.76 -10.10
C ASN A 93 -10.46 6.98 -10.35
N GLU A 94 -11.13 7.83 -9.56
CA GLU A 94 -12.54 8.16 -9.75
C GLU A 94 -12.80 8.76 -11.14
N THR A 95 -11.94 9.67 -11.60
CA THR A 95 -12.02 10.28 -12.94
C THR A 95 -11.84 9.25 -14.06
N ILE A 96 -10.89 8.32 -13.93
CA ILE A 96 -10.61 7.31 -14.97
C ILE A 96 -11.73 6.27 -15.07
N TRP A 97 -12.36 5.93 -13.93
CA TRP A 97 -13.44 4.95 -13.89
C TRP A 97 -14.82 5.55 -14.15
N ASP A 98 -14.94 6.88 -14.18
CA ASP A 98 -16.20 7.55 -14.49
C ASP A 98 -16.74 7.10 -15.86
N GLY A 99 -18.02 6.74 -15.89
CA GLY A 99 -18.68 6.24 -17.10
C GLY A 99 -18.20 4.86 -17.61
N VAL A 100 -17.30 4.14 -16.91
CA VAL A 100 -16.87 2.78 -17.28
C VAL A 100 -17.70 1.74 -16.52
N PRO A 101 -18.76 1.16 -17.12
CA PRO A 101 -19.55 0.15 -16.43
C PRO A 101 -18.75 -1.14 -16.25
N ARG A 102 -18.98 -1.85 -15.14
CA ARG A 102 -18.26 -3.10 -14.81
C ARG A 102 -18.31 -4.16 -15.92
N PHE A 103 -19.39 -4.21 -16.70
CA PHE A 103 -19.54 -5.16 -17.80
C PHE A 103 -18.79 -4.77 -19.08
N ALA A 104 -18.35 -3.52 -19.25
CA ALA A 104 -17.57 -3.10 -20.43
C ALA A 104 -16.27 -3.91 -20.58
N LEU A 105 -15.73 -4.44 -19.48
CA LEU A 105 -14.52 -5.26 -19.47
C LEU A 105 -14.80 -6.77 -19.65
N ASN A 106 -16.04 -7.21 -19.48
CA ASN A 106 -16.44 -8.62 -19.59
C ASN A 106 -16.83 -9.03 -21.02
N ASN A 107 -17.13 -8.08 -21.90
CA ASN A 107 -17.61 -8.34 -23.27
C ASN A 107 -16.52 -8.63 -24.31
N ARG A 108 -15.37 -9.18 -23.91
CA ARG A 108 -14.24 -9.45 -24.83
C ARG A 108 -14.34 -10.78 -25.60
N GLY A 109 -15.52 -11.39 -25.73
CA GLY A 109 -15.62 -12.70 -26.37
C GLY A 109 -17.02 -13.22 -26.66
N SER A 110 -17.90 -12.41 -27.25
CA SER A 110 -19.14 -12.90 -27.88
C SER A 110 -19.51 -12.07 -29.09
N ASN A 111 -18.56 -11.89 -30.01
CA ASN A 111 -18.90 -11.67 -31.42
C ASN A 111 -18.37 -12.89 -32.16
N GLU A 112 -19.33 -13.73 -32.58
CA GLU A 112 -19.37 -14.67 -33.72
C GLU A 112 -18.09 -15.35 -34.19
#